data_AF-A0A291EVI3-F1
#
_entry.id   AF-A0A291EVI3-F1
#
_cell.length_a   1.000
_cell.length_b   1.000
_cell.length_c   1.000
_cell.angle_alpha   90.00
_cell.angle_beta   90.00
_cell.angle_gamma   90.00
#
_symmetry.space_group_name_H-M   'P 1'
#
loop_
_entity.id
_entity.type
_entity.pdbx_description
1 polymer ?
#
loop_
_entity_poly.entity_id
_entity_poly.type
_entity_poly.pdbx_seq_one_letter_code
_entity_poly.pdbx_strand_id
1 'polypeptide(L)'
;MFDHDKVPRTVERGGGARQLRTATMSDDEARGWKLRSFFESYLKDRKIKNWIKGKVTDDFVLSELKLVRLPGKNLADDPNFKLFQKFKIDGWLEEKATTTKAWENLGLNLLPIDRVSKTDMFKTYTRYVMAINKKASELDIDKLEGL
;
A
#
# COMPACT_ATOMS: atom_id res chain seq x y z
N MET A 1 -13.74 54.32 -71.40
CA MET A 1 -14.28 52.95 -71.54
C MET A 1 -13.24 52.02 -70.94
N PHE A 2 -13.30 51.57 -69.70
CA PHE A 2 -14.35 51.54 -68.67
C PHE A 2 -13.81 52.07 -67.34
N ASP A 3 -14.74 52.56 -66.53
CA ASP A 3 -14.55 53.23 -65.25
C ASP A 3 -15.20 52.41 -64.13
N HIS A 4 -14.64 52.54 -62.92
CA HIS A 4 -15.20 52.27 -61.57
C HIS A 4 -15.67 50.82 -61.25
N ASP A 5 -15.33 50.20 -60.12
CA ASP A 5 -15.60 50.64 -58.75
C ASP A 5 -14.59 50.04 -57.74
N LYS A 6 -13.86 50.88 -57.02
CA LYS A 6 -14.07 51.26 -55.59
C LYS A 6 -13.69 50.18 -54.56
N VAL A 7 -12.52 50.38 -53.94
CA VAL A 7 -12.30 50.13 -52.50
C VAL A 7 -12.93 51.31 -51.75
N PRO A 8 -13.61 51.13 -50.60
CA PRO A 8 -12.95 51.53 -49.36
C PRO A 8 -13.38 50.83 -48.05
N ARG A 9 -12.45 50.95 -47.10
CA ARG A 9 -12.61 51.16 -45.65
C ARG A 9 -12.72 49.96 -44.70
N THR A 10 -11.63 49.83 -43.94
CA THR A 10 -11.53 49.46 -42.53
C THR A 10 -12.61 50.10 -41.64
N VAL A 11 -13.19 49.28 -40.77
CA VAL A 11 -13.66 49.67 -39.43
C VAL A 11 -13.46 48.48 -38.49
N GLU A 12 -12.77 48.74 -37.38
CA GLU A 12 -12.53 47.81 -36.28
C GLU A 12 -13.85 47.32 -35.67
N ARG A 13 -13.90 46.04 -35.28
CA ARG A 13 -14.75 45.60 -34.17
C ARG A 13 -14.23 44.32 -33.53
N GLY A 14 -13.46 44.52 -32.46
CA GLY A 14 -13.57 43.79 -31.20
C GLY A 14 -13.45 42.27 -31.20
N GLY A 15 -12.48 41.78 -30.45
CA GLY A 15 -12.58 40.46 -29.83
C GLY A 15 -11.25 39.73 -29.82
N GLY A 16 -10.42 40.05 -28.83
CA GLY A 16 -9.34 39.16 -28.44
C GLY A 16 -9.89 37.78 -28.12
N ALA A 17 -9.70 36.83 -29.03
CA ALA A 17 -9.76 35.41 -28.74
C ALA A 17 -8.33 35.02 -28.33
N ARG A 18 -7.96 35.32 -27.08
CA ARG A 18 -7.92 34.33 -26.00
C ARG A 18 -7.25 33.05 -26.46
N GLN A 19 -5.97 33.00 -26.12
CA GLN A 19 -5.12 31.83 -26.10
C GLN A 19 -5.93 30.61 -25.66
N LEU A 20 -5.89 29.57 -26.49
CA LEU A 20 -6.34 28.25 -26.15
C LEU A 20 -5.55 27.83 -24.90
N ARG A 21 -6.24 27.76 -23.76
CA ARG A 21 -5.72 27.12 -22.57
C ARG A 21 -5.40 25.68 -22.97
N THR A 22 -4.12 25.37 -23.13
CA THR A 22 -3.61 24.01 -22.95
C THR A 22 -3.99 23.62 -21.53
N ALA A 23 -5.10 22.90 -21.44
CA ALA A 23 -5.62 22.41 -20.19
C ALA A 23 -4.53 21.58 -19.52
N THR A 24 -4.16 22.00 -18.31
CA THR A 24 -3.48 21.22 -17.29
C THR A 24 -4.26 19.94 -16.99
N MET A 25 -4.20 18.95 -17.88
CA MET A 25 -4.42 17.54 -17.53
C MET A 25 -3.14 17.07 -16.82
N SER A 26 -2.96 17.42 -15.54
CA SER A 26 -1.81 16.90 -14.79
C SER A 26 -1.99 16.94 -13.28
N ASP A 27 -2.34 18.09 -12.69
CA ASP A 27 -2.19 18.24 -11.24
C ASP A 27 -3.45 17.81 -10.45
N ASP A 28 -4.66 18.10 -10.93
CA ASP A 28 -5.90 17.71 -10.23
C ASP A 28 -6.19 16.20 -10.28
N GLU A 29 -5.88 15.55 -11.40
CA GLU A 29 -5.98 14.08 -11.52
C GLU A 29 -4.89 13.38 -10.68
N ALA A 30 -3.67 13.91 -10.64
CA ALA A 30 -2.61 13.40 -9.78
C ALA A 30 -2.94 13.54 -8.30
N ARG A 31 -3.54 14.67 -7.89
CA ARG A 31 -4.03 14.88 -6.52
C ARG A 31 -5.19 13.94 -6.18
N GLY A 32 -6.14 13.77 -7.08
CA GLY A 32 -7.26 12.84 -6.93
C GLY A 32 -6.78 11.39 -6.78
N TRP A 33 -5.80 10.97 -7.60
CA TRP A 33 -5.18 9.65 -7.53
C TRP A 33 -4.41 9.44 -6.22
N LYS A 34 -3.62 10.43 -5.78
CA LYS A 34 -2.85 10.37 -4.54
C LYS A 34 -3.75 10.31 -3.31
N LEU A 35 -4.81 11.11 -3.29
CA LEU A 35 -5.83 11.05 -2.23
C LEU A 35 -6.52 9.69 -2.22
N ARG A 36 -6.97 9.17 -3.37
CA ARG A 36 -7.58 7.84 -3.47
C ARG A 36 -6.64 6.75 -2.93
N SER A 37 -5.37 6.74 -3.34
CA SER A 37 -4.38 5.77 -2.87
C SER A 37 -4.15 5.87 -1.35
N PHE A 38 -4.14 7.09 -0.80
CA PHE A 38 -4.02 7.30 0.64
C PHE A 38 -5.26 6.78 1.40
N PHE A 39 -6.46 7.09 0.92
CA PHE A 39 -7.71 6.59 1.49
C PHE A 39 -7.80 5.06 1.41
N GLU A 40 -7.43 4.45 0.28
CA GLU A 40 -7.40 2.98 0.14
C GLU A 40 -6.40 2.33 1.11
N SER A 41 -5.21 2.93 1.30
CA SER A 41 -4.24 2.47 2.29
C SER A 41 -4.77 2.60 3.72
N TYR A 42 -5.41 3.72 4.05
CA TYR A 42 -5.98 3.97 5.37
C TYR A 42 -7.12 2.99 5.71
N LEU A 43 -8.00 2.72 4.75
CA LEU A 43 -9.08 1.74 4.92
C LEU A 43 -8.54 0.33 5.15
N LYS A 44 -7.51 -0.07 4.40
CA LYS A 44 -6.83 -1.37 4.57
C LYS A 44 -6.21 -1.50 5.96
N ASP A 45 -5.53 -0.46 6.44
CA ASP A 45 -4.90 -0.46 7.76
C ASP A 45 -5.94 -0.51 8.89
N ARG A 46 -7.05 0.22 8.76
CA ARG A 46 -8.17 0.14 9.70
C ARG A 46 -8.80 -1.25 9.71
N LYS A 47 -8.94 -1.89 8.55
CA LYS A 47 -9.46 -3.26 8.42
C LYS A 47 -8.56 -4.25 9.17
N ILE A 48 -7.25 -4.17 8.99
CA ILE A 48 -6.27 -5.00 9.72
C ILE A 48 -6.38 -4.79 11.22
N LYS A 49 -6.39 -3.53 11.68
CA LYS A 49 -6.53 -3.22 13.12
C LYS A 49 -7.82 -3.80 13.71
N ASN A 50 -8.93 -3.73 12.97
CA ASN A 50 -10.18 -4.32 13.40
C ASN A 50 -10.11 -5.85 13.49
N TRP A 51 -9.47 -6.51 12.52
CA TRP A 51 -9.27 -7.97 12.57
C TRP A 51 -8.40 -8.40 13.75
N ILE A 52 -7.31 -7.68 14.02
CA ILE A 52 -6.43 -7.95 15.16
C ILE A 52 -7.18 -7.76 16.48
N LYS A 53 -7.88 -6.63 16.65
CA LYS A 53 -8.69 -6.36 17.85
C LYS A 53 -9.80 -7.39 18.05
N GLY A 54 -10.43 -7.82 16.96
CA GLY A 54 -11.46 -8.85 16.96
C GLY A 54 -10.92 -10.27 17.14
N LYS A 55 -9.60 -10.45 17.27
CA LYS A 55 -8.93 -11.78 17.32
C LYS A 55 -9.41 -12.71 16.20
N VAL A 56 -9.58 -12.14 15.01
CA VAL A 56 -10.07 -12.87 13.85
C VAL A 56 -9.05 -13.93 13.44
N THR A 57 -9.52 -15.12 13.08
CA THR A 57 -8.66 -16.25 12.72
C THR A 57 -7.98 -16.06 11.37
N ASP A 58 -6.80 -16.67 11.21
CA ASP A 58 -6.06 -16.65 9.95
C ASP A 58 -6.91 -17.14 8.77
N ASP A 59 -7.65 -18.24 8.96
CA ASP A 59 -8.50 -18.84 7.92
C ASP A 59 -9.59 -17.88 7.43
N PHE A 60 -10.19 -17.13 8.35
CA PHE A 60 -11.18 -16.12 8.00
C PHE A 60 -10.54 -15.01 7.17
N VAL A 61 -9.38 -14.49 7.58
CA VAL A 61 -8.68 -13.43 6.85
C VAL A 61 -8.23 -13.91 5.47
N LEU A 62 -7.74 -15.15 5.35
CA LEU A 62 -7.37 -15.76 4.08
C LEU A 62 -8.57 -15.89 3.13
N SER A 63 -9.72 -16.32 3.64
CA SER A 63 -10.99 -16.40 2.89
C SER A 63 -11.45 -15.03 2.41
N GLU A 64 -11.48 -14.06 3.31
CA GLU A 64 -11.90 -12.68 3.04
C GLU A 64 -10.98 -11.97 2.03
N LEU A 65 -9.69 -12.31 2.04
CA LEU A 65 -8.70 -11.83 1.07
C LEU A 65 -8.65 -12.65 -0.22
N LYS A 66 -9.50 -13.68 -0.33
CA LYS A 66 -9.57 -14.60 -1.47
C LYS A 66 -8.22 -15.25 -1.78
N LEU A 67 -7.42 -15.51 -0.74
CA LEU A 67 -6.13 -16.18 -0.80
C LEU A 67 -6.25 -17.71 -0.68
N VAL A 68 -7.48 -18.22 -0.55
CA VAL A 68 -7.76 -19.66 -0.58
C VAL A 68 -7.38 -20.19 -1.96
N ARG A 69 -6.21 -20.86 -2.00
CA ARG A 69 -5.51 -21.51 -3.11
C ARG A 69 -6.28 -21.56 -4.45
N LEU A 70 -5.95 -20.63 -5.34
CA LEU A 70 -6.02 -20.90 -6.78
C LEU A 70 -4.66 -21.48 -7.21
N PRO A 71 -4.59 -22.73 -7.70
CA PRO A 71 -3.34 -23.30 -8.19
C PRO A 71 -2.82 -22.45 -9.35
N GLY A 72 -1.55 -22.01 -9.27
CA GLY A 72 -0.84 -21.32 -10.36
C GLY A 72 -0.69 -19.80 -10.25
N LYS A 73 -1.26 -19.13 -9.23
CA LYS A 73 -0.93 -17.73 -8.94
C LYS A 73 0.29 -17.63 -8.02
N ASN A 74 1.29 -16.84 -8.42
CA ASN A 74 2.38 -16.42 -7.52
C ASN A 74 1.78 -15.57 -6.39
N LEU A 75 1.49 -16.20 -5.26
CA LEU A 75 0.98 -15.54 -4.05
C LEU A 75 1.88 -14.36 -3.64
N ALA A 76 3.18 -14.45 -3.92
CA ALA A 76 4.21 -13.45 -3.62
C ALA A 76 3.89 -12.02 -4.11
N ASP A 77 3.31 -11.91 -5.31
CA ASP A 77 3.07 -10.62 -5.97
C ASP A 77 1.67 -10.08 -5.71
N ASP A 78 0.80 -10.88 -5.07
CA ASP A 78 -0.58 -10.51 -4.82
C ASP A 78 -0.65 -9.43 -3.71
N PRO A 79 -1.28 -8.26 -3.98
CA PRO A 79 -1.44 -7.21 -2.98
C PRO A 79 -2.24 -7.66 -1.75
N ASN A 80 -3.16 -8.62 -1.89
CA ASN A 80 -3.89 -9.21 -0.77
C ASN A 80 -2.97 -10.09 0.08
N PHE A 81 -2.01 -10.80 -0.54
CA PHE A 81 -1.02 -11.56 0.23
C PHE A 81 -0.12 -10.64 1.06
N LYS A 82 0.30 -9.49 0.51
CA LYS A 82 1.01 -8.46 1.29
C LYS A 82 0.17 -7.93 2.45
N LEU A 83 -1.14 -7.78 2.24
CA LEU A 83 -2.07 -7.36 3.29
C LEU A 83 -2.19 -8.41 4.40
N PHE A 84 -2.23 -9.69 4.03
CA PHE A 84 -2.19 -10.81 4.98
C PHE A 84 -0.88 -10.85 5.77
N GLN A 85 0.27 -10.66 5.10
CA GLN A 85 1.57 -10.57 5.78
C GLN A 85 1.59 -9.46 6.82
N LYS A 86 1.03 -8.28 6.49
CA LYS A 86 0.91 -7.16 7.42
C LYS A 86 0.01 -7.51 8.61
N PHE A 87 -1.15 -8.14 8.37
CA PHE A 87 -2.03 -8.63 9.43
C PHE A 87 -1.30 -9.56 10.41
N LYS A 88 -0.51 -10.52 9.91
CA LYS A 88 0.28 -11.42 10.76
C LYS A 88 1.32 -10.67 11.59
N ILE A 89 2.12 -9.80 10.96
CA ILE A 89 3.19 -9.04 11.63
C ILE A 89 2.59 -8.13 12.71
N ASP A 90 1.58 -7.33 12.37
CA ASP A 90 0.94 -6.40 13.31
C ASP A 90 0.25 -7.16 14.45
N GLY A 91 -0.40 -8.30 14.15
CA GLY A 91 -1.00 -9.16 15.17
C GLY A 91 0.03 -9.73 16.14
N TRP A 92 1.16 -10.23 15.64
CA TRP A 92 2.25 -10.73 16.49
C TRP A 92 2.93 -9.64 17.32
N LEU A 93 3.01 -8.40 16.81
CA LEU A 93 3.52 -7.26 17.57
C LEU A 93 2.58 -6.86 18.70
N GLU A 94 1.26 -6.86 18.45
CA GLU A 94 0.22 -6.59 19.44
C GLU A 94 0.20 -7.66 20.55
N GLU A 95 0.27 -8.94 20.15
CA GLU A 95 0.32 -10.08 21.08
C GLU A 95 1.65 -10.20 21.83
N LYS A 96 2.69 -9.44 21.44
CA LYS A 96 4.08 -9.65 21.88
C LYS A 96 4.50 -11.12 21.71
N ALA A 97 4.16 -11.70 20.57
CA ALA A 97 4.47 -13.10 20.27
C ALA A 97 5.98 -13.37 20.30
N THR A 98 6.36 -14.61 20.58
CA THR A 98 7.75 -15.03 20.46
C THR A 98 8.11 -15.26 18.99
N THR A 99 9.40 -15.15 18.65
CA THR A 99 9.90 -15.46 17.31
C THR A 99 9.60 -16.93 16.94
N THR A 100 9.68 -17.85 17.90
CA THR A 100 9.30 -19.27 17.72
C THR A 100 7.82 -19.43 17.35
N LYS A 101 6.91 -18.74 18.05
CA LYS A 101 5.47 -18.78 17.73
C LYS A 101 5.21 -18.23 16.31
N ALA A 102 5.88 -17.14 15.92
CA ALA A 102 5.76 -16.60 14.58
C ALA A 102 6.29 -17.57 13.50
N TRP A 103 7.39 -18.27 13.79
CA TRP A 103 7.97 -19.30 12.92
C TRP A 103 7.02 -20.48 12.69
N GLU A 104 6.44 -21.01 13.76
CA GLU A 104 5.48 -22.13 13.71
C GLU A 104 4.17 -21.74 13.03
N ASN A 105 3.63 -20.56 13.32
CA ASN A 105 2.42 -20.05 12.66
C ASN A 105 2.55 -19.93 11.13
N LEU A 106 3.78 -19.78 10.63
CA LEU A 106 4.08 -19.73 9.19
C LEU A 106 4.35 -21.11 8.59
N GLY A 107 4.34 -22.17 9.40
CA GLY A 107 4.64 -23.54 8.98
C GLY A 107 6.10 -23.73 8.54
N LEU A 108 7.02 -22.83 8.95
CA LEU A 108 8.42 -22.90 8.53
C LEU A 108 9.15 -24.11 9.13
N ASN A 109 8.67 -24.63 10.26
CA ASN A 109 9.14 -25.87 10.88
C ASN A 109 8.87 -27.14 10.04
N LEU A 110 7.93 -27.08 9.09
CA LEU A 110 7.59 -28.21 8.22
C LEU A 110 8.41 -28.25 6.93
N LEU A 111 9.23 -27.22 6.69
CA LEU A 111 10.04 -27.10 5.49
C LEU A 111 11.50 -27.47 5.80
N PRO A 112 12.21 -28.13 4.87
CA PRO A 112 13.63 -28.39 5.04
C PRO A 112 14.42 -27.08 4.93
N ILE A 113 15.52 -27.00 5.69
CA ILE A 113 16.28 -25.76 5.94
C ILE A 113 16.79 -25.11 4.64
N ASP A 114 17.17 -25.92 3.65
CA ASP A 114 17.65 -25.49 2.32
C ASP A 114 16.56 -24.82 1.46
N ARG A 115 15.28 -25.03 1.79
CA ARG A 115 14.12 -24.46 1.08
C ARG A 115 13.45 -23.33 1.84
N VAL A 116 13.49 -23.36 3.18
CA VAL A 116 12.87 -22.34 4.06
C VAL A 116 13.25 -20.92 3.62
N SER A 117 14.54 -20.67 3.42
CA SER A 117 15.08 -19.34 3.11
C SER A 117 14.60 -18.74 1.77
N LYS A 118 14.09 -19.57 0.86
CA LYS A 118 13.59 -19.16 -0.46
C LYS A 118 12.11 -18.80 -0.45
N THR A 119 11.40 -19.08 0.64
CA THR A 119 9.95 -18.86 0.72
C THR A 119 9.60 -17.41 1.11
N ASP A 120 8.43 -16.95 0.65
CA ASP A 120 7.91 -15.65 1.10
C ASP A 120 7.45 -15.65 2.56
N MET A 121 7.16 -16.84 3.10
CA MET A 121 6.89 -17.02 4.52
C MET A 121 8.13 -16.68 5.36
N PHE A 122 9.32 -17.12 4.95
CA PHE A 122 10.56 -16.74 5.61
C PHE A 122 10.84 -15.24 5.52
N LYS A 123 10.56 -14.60 4.37
CA LYS A 123 10.64 -13.14 4.26
C LYS A 123 9.70 -12.42 5.25
N THR A 124 8.50 -12.96 5.47
CA THR A 124 7.54 -12.43 6.44
C THR A 124 8.06 -12.54 7.87
N TYR A 125 8.64 -13.70 8.22
CA TYR A 125 9.32 -13.91 9.50
C TYR A 125 10.45 -12.89 9.73
N THR A 126 11.34 -12.72 8.75
CA THR A 126 12.46 -11.77 8.87
C THR A 126 11.98 -10.34 9.11
N ARG A 127 10.90 -9.91 8.43
CA ARG A 127 10.29 -8.59 8.66
C ARG A 127 9.75 -8.45 10.09
N TYR A 128 9.15 -9.49 10.64
CA TYR A 128 8.69 -9.49 12.03
C TYR A 128 9.85 -9.33 13.02
N VAL A 129 10.93 -10.10 12.86
CA VAL A 129 12.14 -9.99 13.70
C VAL A 129 12.73 -8.58 13.62
N MET A 130 12.83 -8.01 12.41
CA MET A 130 13.29 -6.62 12.23
C MET A 130 12.38 -5.61 12.94
N ALA A 131 11.06 -5.81 12.92
CA ALA A 131 10.11 -4.92 13.60
C ALA A 131 10.26 -4.97 15.12
N ILE A 132 10.49 -6.16 15.70
CA ILE A 132 10.79 -6.30 17.13
C ILE A 132 12.11 -5.58 17.46
N ASN A 133 13.17 -5.83 16.70
CA ASN A 133 14.48 -5.20 16.94
C ASN A 133 14.41 -3.68 16.84
N LYS A 134 13.68 -3.15 15.85
CA LYS A 134 13.47 -1.71 15.70
C LYS A 134 12.76 -1.13 16.94
N LYS A 135 11.71 -1.79 17.41
CA LYS A 135 10.98 -1.38 18.62
C LYS A 135 11.86 -1.44 19.86
N ALA A 136 12.77 -2.42 19.94
CA ALA A 136 13.74 -2.52 21.02
C ALA A 136 14.79 -1.40 20.97
N SER A 137 15.25 -1.00 19.77
CA SER A 137 16.20 0.12 19.61
C SER A 137 15.59 1.50 19.86
N GLU A 138 14.26 1.65 19.69
CA GLU A 138 13.52 2.88 20.01
C GLU A 138 13.23 3.01 21.52
N LEU A 139 13.32 1.91 22.27
CA LEU A 139 13.30 1.94 23.72
C LEU A 139 14.69 2.37 24.20
N ASP A 140 14.83 3.68 24.40
CA ASP A 140 16.02 4.31 24.96
C ASP A 140 16.32 3.70 26.34
N ILE A 141 17.31 2.79 26.38
CA ILE A 141 17.68 2.04 27.59
C ILE A 141 18.14 3.00 28.69
N ASP A 142 18.69 4.15 28.31
CA ASP A 142 19.16 5.22 29.21
C ASP A 142 18.03 5.88 30.02
N LYS A 143 16.77 5.68 29.64
CA LYS A 143 15.60 6.24 30.36
C LYS A 143 15.09 5.33 31.49
N LEU A 144 15.60 4.11 31.60
CA LEU A 144 15.17 3.12 32.61
C LEU A 144 16.09 3.05 33.83
N GLU A 145 17.30 3.62 33.80
CA GLU A 145 18.22 3.68 34.95
C GLU A 145 18.03 4.92 35.85
N GLY A 146 17.01 5.75 35.57
CA GLY A 146 16.69 6.97 36.32
C GLY A 146 15.51 6.86 37.31
N LEU A 147 15.07 5.65 37.66
CA LEU A 147 14.03 5.36 38.65
C LEU A 147 14.59 4.54 39.81
#